data_AF-A0A662SEF0-F1
#
_entry.id   AF-A0A662SEF0-F1
#
_cell.length_a   1.000
_cell.length_b   1.000
_cell.length_c   1.000
_cell.angle_alpha   90.00
_cell.angle_beta   90.00
_cell.angle_gamma   90.00
#
_symmetry.space_group_name_H-M   'P 1'
#
loop_
_entity.id
_entity.type
_entity.pdbx_description
1 polymer ?
#
loop_
_entity_poly.entity_id
_entity_poly.type
_entity_poly.pdbx_seq_one_letter_code
_entity_poly.pdbx_strand_id
1 'polypeptide(L)'
;MVTFKDALGYPLIKAGLLFLILAIVLALISMYEVPKSGIWSGEIKTGEYFISDSNIERNYYINNRTLTIYSQNASLLLIHGNKIDVYNLKNESVVLTPLFQPQINVESGEVKYTYDVKGVDYP
;
A
#
# COMPACT_ATOMS: atom_id res chain seq x y z
N MET A 1 -10.79 -15.56 54.75
CA MET A 1 -10.06 -15.71 53.48
C MET A 1 -10.89 -15.00 52.43
N VAL A 2 -10.39 -13.91 51.85
CA VAL A 2 -11.13 -13.15 50.82
C VAL A 2 -11.12 -13.97 49.54
N THR A 3 -12.28 -14.21 48.94
CA THR A 3 -12.36 -14.97 47.69
C THR A 3 -12.29 -14.03 46.49
N PHE A 4 -11.94 -14.57 45.32
CA PHE A 4 -11.93 -13.82 44.06
C PHE A 4 -13.29 -13.17 43.76
N LYS A 5 -14.38 -13.84 44.15
CA LYS A 5 -15.74 -13.32 44.03
C LYS A 5 -15.98 -12.07 44.90
N ASP A 6 -15.38 -12.04 46.09
CA ASP A 6 -15.48 -10.89 47.01
C ASP A 6 -14.66 -9.70 46.47
N ALA A 7 -13.50 -9.95 45.85
CA ALA A 7 -12.67 -8.93 45.22
C ALA A 7 -13.38 -8.26 44.02
N LEU A 8 -14.14 -9.03 43.23
CA LEU A 8 -14.97 -8.49 42.13
C LEU A 8 -16.12 -7.59 42.61
N GLY A 9 -16.53 -7.71 43.87
CA GLY A 9 -17.49 -6.81 44.50
C GLY A 9 -16.90 -5.44 44.87
N TYR A 10 -15.57 -5.31 44.92
CA TYR A 10 -14.93 -4.05 45.28
C TYR A 10 -15.08 -3.02 44.14
N PRO A 11 -15.63 -1.82 44.41
CA PRO A 11 -15.98 -0.85 43.36
C PRO A 11 -14.82 -0.47 42.44
N LEU A 12 -13.61 -0.28 42.99
CA LEU A 12 -12.43 0.09 42.20
C LEU A 12 -11.96 -1.05 41.29
N ILE A 13 -12.01 -2.30 41.75
CA ILE A 13 -11.65 -3.47 40.92
C ILE A 13 -12.67 -3.61 39.78
N LYS A 14 -13.96 -3.45 40.07
CA LYS A 14 -15.02 -3.49 39.06
C LYS A 14 -14.86 -2.38 38.01
N ALA A 15 -14.52 -1.16 38.43
CA ALA A 15 -14.25 -0.06 37.50
C ALA A 15 -13.02 -0.36 36.62
N GLY A 16 -11.93 -0.87 37.21
CA GLY A 16 -10.74 -1.28 36.47
C GLY A 16 -11.04 -2.37 35.43
N LEU A 17 -11.86 -3.37 35.79
CA LEU A 17 -12.30 -4.41 34.85
C LEU A 17 -13.11 -3.83 33.69
N LEU A 18 -13.98 -2.86 33.95
CA LEU A 18 -14.77 -2.18 32.92
C LEU A 18 -13.88 -1.42 31.94
N PHE A 19 -12.88 -0.68 32.44
CA PHE A 19 -11.91 -0.01 31.58
C PHE A 19 -11.06 -0.99 30.78
N LEU A 20 -10.69 -2.14 31.36
CA LEU A 20 -9.99 -3.19 30.64
C LEU A 20 -10.84 -3.73 29.48
N ILE A 21 -12.12 -4.02 29.72
CA ILE A 21 -13.04 -4.46 28.67
C ILE A 21 -13.15 -3.40 27.57
N LEU A 22 -13.30 -2.12 27.95
CA LEU A 22 -13.37 -1.01 26.99
C LEU A 22 -12.08 -0.91 26.16
N ALA A 23 -10.91 -1.03 26.79
CA ALA A 23 -9.62 -1.00 26.11
C ALA A 23 -9.49 -2.15 25.11
N ILE A 24 -9.95 -3.36 25.46
CA ILE A 24 -9.96 -4.51 24.55
C ILE A 24 -10.88 -4.24 23.35
N VAL A 25 -12.08 -3.72 23.60
CA VAL A 25 -13.04 -3.39 22.51
C VAL A 25 -12.43 -2.36 21.56
N LEU A 26 -11.83 -1.29 22.08
CA LEU A 26 -11.19 -0.26 21.26
C LEU A 26 -10.00 -0.83 20.47
N ALA A 27 -9.18 -1.68 21.10
CA ALA A 27 -8.07 -2.34 20.43
C ALA A 27 -8.57 -3.19 19.25
N LEU A 28 -9.63 -3.97 19.45
CA LEU A 28 -10.23 -4.78 18.38
C LEU A 28 -10.78 -3.92 17.22
N ILE A 29 -11.39 -2.77 17.52
CA ILE A 29 -11.89 -1.84 16.50
C ILE A 29 -10.72 -1.25 15.68
N SER A 30 -9.64 -0.83 16.35
CA SER A 30 -8.46 -0.28 15.67
C SER A 30 -7.69 -1.30 14.82
N MET A 31 -7.87 -2.60 15.08
CA MET A 31 -7.25 -3.67 14.30
C MET A 31 -8.06 -4.06 13.05
N TYR A 32 -9.25 -3.51 12.85
CA TYR A 32 -10.08 -3.86 11.70
C TYR A 32 -9.51 -3.27 10.41
N GLU A 33 -9.02 -4.15 9.54
CA GLU A 33 -8.48 -3.78 8.23
C GLU A 33 -9.59 -3.35 7.26
N VAL A 34 -9.48 -2.13 6.72
CA VAL A 34 -10.35 -1.63 5.65
C VAL A 34 -9.55 -1.64 4.34
N PRO A 35 -9.88 -2.52 3.36
CA PRO A 35 -9.11 -2.61 2.12
C PRO A 35 -9.26 -1.35 1.28
N LYS A 36 -8.13 -0.87 0.74
CA LYS A 36 -8.04 0.25 -0.19
C LYS A 36 -7.31 -0.19 -1.45
N SER A 37 -7.76 0.29 -2.60
CA SER A 37 -7.08 0.03 -3.86
C SER A 37 -7.13 1.23 -4.78
N GLY A 38 -6.13 1.34 -5.65
CA GLY A 38 -6.05 2.35 -6.69
C GLY A 38 -5.49 1.73 -7.96
N ILE A 39 -6.06 2.10 -9.10
CA ILE A 39 -5.57 1.69 -10.41
C ILE A 39 -5.36 2.95 -11.23
N TRP A 40 -4.15 3.11 -11.75
CA TRP A 40 -3.78 4.20 -12.66
C TRP A 40 -3.28 3.60 -13.95
N SER A 41 -3.80 4.08 -15.06
CA SER A 41 -3.32 3.67 -16.38
C SER A 41 -3.19 4.88 -17.28
N GLY A 42 -2.29 4.78 -18.25
CA GLY A 42 -2.04 5.86 -19.17
C GLY A 42 -0.94 5.56 -20.15
N GLU A 43 -0.65 6.56 -20.96
CA GLU A 43 0.40 6.53 -21.96
C GLU A 43 1.43 7.60 -21.61
N ILE A 44 2.69 7.19 -21.63
CA ILE A 44 3.83 7.99 -21.23
C ILE A 44 4.74 8.13 -22.44
N LYS A 45 5.11 9.38 -22.75
CA LYS A 45 6.07 9.71 -23.79
C LYS A 45 7.43 9.97 -23.17
N THR A 46 8.41 10.36 -23.97
CA THR A 46 9.75 10.70 -23.49
C THR A 46 9.72 11.70 -22.34
N GLY A 47 10.45 11.39 -21.26
CA GLY A 47 10.53 12.20 -20.05
C GLY A 47 10.42 11.39 -18.77
N GLU A 48 10.45 12.10 -17.63
CA GLU A 48 10.37 11.51 -16.29
C GLU A 48 8.97 11.64 -15.70
N TYR A 49 8.42 10.52 -15.23
CA TYR A 49 7.06 10.43 -14.75
C TYR A 49 7.00 9.64 -13.43
N PHE A 50 6.35 10.22 -12.43
CA PHE A 50 5.96 9.51 -11.22
C PHE A 50 4.62 8.83 -11.45
N ILE A 51 4.57 7.52 -11.18
CA ILE A 51 3.36 6.74 -11.37
C ILE A 51 2.56 6.75 -10.06
N SER A 52 1.25 7.04 -10.18
CA SER A 52 0.23 7.09 -9.11
C SER A 52 -0.12 8.46 -8.53
N ASP A 53 -1.34 8.53 -7.96
CA ASP A 53 -1.73 9.58 -7.04
C ASP A 53 -1.19 9.24 -5.64
N SER A 54 -0.28 10.12 -5.20
CA SER A 54 0.35 10.18 -3.89
C SER A 54 -0.56 9.97 -2.67
N ASN A 55 -1.88 10.11 -2.78
CA ASN A 55 -2.79 9.97 -1.64
C ASN A 55 -2.89 8.53 -1.14
N ILE A 56 -2.98 7.53 -2.02
CA ILE A 56 -3.10 6.14 -1.59
C ILE A 56 -1.78 5.64 -0.99
N GLU A 57 -0.66 5.98 -1.62
CA GLU A 57 0.66 5.54 -1.17
C GLU A 57 1.15 6.25 0.10
N ARG A 58 0.64 7.44 0.42
CA ARG A 58 0.99 8.18 1.64
C ARG A 58 0.07 7.87 2.82
N ASN A 59 -1.21 7.59 2.57
CA ASN A 59 -2.21 7.53 3.64
C ASN A 59 -2.52 6.10 4.12
N TYR A 60 -2.14 5.08 3.35
CA TYR A 60 -2.50 3.69 3.66
C TYR A 60 -1.29 2.76 3.71
N TYR A 61 -1.41 1.67 4.45
CA TYR A 61 -0.40 0.61 4.48
C TYR A 61 -0.49 -0.21 3.20
N ILE A 62 0.55 -0.15 2.37
CA ILE A 62 0.54 -0.82 1.07
C ILE A 62 1.01 -2.27 1.19
N ASN A 63 0.14 -3.20 0.80
CA ASN A 63 0.40 -4.64 0.82
C ASN A 63 1.01 -5.13 -0.49
N ASN A 64 0.56 -4.57 -1.62
CA ASN A 64 1.02 -5.00 -2.93
C ASN A 64 0.99 -3.84 -3.95
N ARG A 65 1.93 -3.89 -4.90
CA ARG A 65 2.00 -3.01 -6.06
C ARG A 65 2.24 -3.87 -7.28
N THR A 66 1.49 -3.66 -8.34
CA THR A 66 1.69 -4.33 -9.62
C THR A 66 1.80 -3.28 -10.69
N LEU A 67 2.94 -3.22 -11.37
CA LEU A 67 3.17 -2.35 -12.51
C LEU A 67 3.28 -3.19 -13.77
N THR A 68 2.38 -2.98 -14.71
CA THR A 68 2.41 -3.57 -16.04
C THR A 68 2.79 -2.49 -17.03
N ILE A 69 3.84 -2.73 -17.80
CA ILE A 69 4.37 -1.82 -18.80
C ILE A 69 4.33 -2.53 -20.16
N TYR A 70 3.90 -1.84 -21.21
CA TYR A 70 3.91 -2.35 -22.58
C TYR A 70 4.40 -1.27 -23.54
N SER A 71 5.19 -1.65 -24.53
CA SER A 71 5.52 -0.78 -25.65
C SER A 71 5.79 -1.59 -26.93
N GLN A 72 5.49 -0.96 -28.07
CA GLN A 72 5.86 -1.49 -29.38
C GLN A 72 7.35 -1.31 -29.69
N ASN A 73 7.94 -0.18 -29.26
CA ASN A 73 9.35 0.12 -29.41
C ASN A 73 9.71 1.31 -28.50
N ALA A 74 10.23 1.03 -27.31
CA ALA A 74 10.65 2.06 -26.36
C ALA A 74 11.86 1.63 -25.53
N SER A 75 12.65 2.61 -25.11
CA SER A 75 13.68 2.43 -24.10
C SER A 75 13.31 3.24 -22.86
N LEU A 76 13.36 2.61 -21.70
CA LEU A 76 12.99 3.22 -20.43
C LEU A 76 13.87 2.73 -19.28
N LEU A 77 14.01 3.60 -18.29
CA LEU A 77 14.57 3.31 -16.97
C LEU A 77 13.43 3.30 -15.97
N LEU A 78 13.32 2.20 -15.21
CA LEU A 78 12.39 2.07 -14.11
C LEU A 78 13.14 2.18 -12.79
N ILE A 79 12.76 3.14 -11.97
CA ILE A 79 13.34 3.36 -10.65
C ILE A 79 12.30 2.96 -9.61
N HIS A 80 12.64 2.04 -8.72
CA HIS A 80 11.78 1.63 -7.60
C HIS A 80 12.62 1.42 -6.34
N GLY A 81 12.61 2.44 -5.48
CA GLY A 81 13.49 2.50 -4.31
C GLY A 81 14.95 2.62 -4.74
N ASN A 82 15.80 1.69 -4.30
CA ASN A 82 17.23 1.66 -4.63
C ASN A 82 17.56 0.82 -5.87
N LYS A 83 16.55 0.34 -6.60
CA LYS A 83 16.73 -0.44 -7.82
C LYS A 83 16.43 0.41 -9.04
N ILE A 84 17.29 0.28 -10.04
CA ILE A 84 17.15 0.90 -11.36
C ILE A 84 17.24 -0.23 -12.37
N ASP A 85 16.16 -0.48 -13.09
CA ASP A 85 16.08 -1.48 -14.13
C ASP A 85 15.96 -0.81 -15.50
N VAL A 86 16.72 -1.30 -16.48
CA VAL A 86 16.73 -0.77 -17.85
C VAL A 86 15.95 -1.72 -18.75
N TYR A 87 14.98 -1.20 -19.49
CA TYR A 87 14.16 -1.97 -20.41
C TYR A 87 14.23 -1.41 -21.82
N ASN A 88 14.42 -2.31 -22.78
CA ASN A 88 14.31 -2.03 -24.22
C ASN A 88 13.14 -2.85 -24.76
N LEU A 89 11.94 -2.30 -24.67
CA LEU A 89 10.70 -2.98 -25.01
C LEU A 89 10.48 -3.00 -26.52
N LYS A 90 10.39 -4.20 -27.11
CA LYS A 90 10.10 -4.40 -28.55
C LYS A 90 8.87 -5.26 -28.76
N ASN A 91 7.70 -4.62 -28.74
CA ASN A 91 6.40 -5.27 -28.82
C ASN A 91 6.19 -6.31 -27.71
N GLU A 92 6.57 -5.94 -26.50
CA GLU A 92 6.52 -6.81 -25.32
C GLU A 92 5.94 -6.08 -24.12
N SER A 93 5.41 -6.87 -23.19
CA SER A 93 4.93 -6.39 -21.90
C SER A 93 5.76 -6.96 -20.76
N VAL A 94 5.97 -6.15 -19.74
CA VAL A 94 6.71 -6.49 -18.54
C VAL A 94 5.80 -6.22 -17.35
N VAL A 95 5.68 -7.21 -16.46
CA VAL A 95 4.89 -7.11 -15.23
C VAL A 95 5.85 -7.17 -14.05
N LEU A 96 5.72 -6.21 -13.15
CA LEU A 96 6.64 -5.98 -12.05
C LEU A 96 5.88 -5.78 -10.76
N THR A 97 6.51 -6.16 -9.66
CA THR A 97 5.98 -6.03 -8.30
C THR A 97 6.91 -5.11 -7.51
N PRO A 98 6.89 -3.79 -7.77
CA PRO A 98 7.84 -2.87 -7.15
C PRO A 98 7.58 -2.75 -5.64
N LEU A 99 8.65 -2.68 -4.85
CA LEU A 99 8.54 -2.55 -3.39
C LEU A 99 8.18 -1.12 -2.95
N PHE A 100 8.53 -0.14 -3.78
CA PHE A 100 8.31 1.29 -3.56
C PHE A 100 7.55 1.88 -4.74
N GLN A 101 7.03 3.10 -4.58
CA GLN A 101 6.41 3.84 -5.67
C GLN A 101 7.38 3.93 -6.87
N PRO A 102 7.00 3.43 -8.06
CA PRO A 102 7.86 3.44 -9.21
C PRO A 102 7.88 4.81 -9.91
N GLN A 103 9.06 5.20 -10.37
CA GLN A 103 9.26 6.30 -11.31
C GLN A 103 9.70 5.71 -12.65
N ILE A 104 9.08 6.16 -13.73
CA ILE A 104 9.40 5.74 -15.10
C ILE A 104 10.07 6.91 -15.80
N ASN A 105 11.29 6.70 -16.28
CA ASN A 105 11.96 7.63 -17.20
C ASN A 105 11.99 6.98 -18.59
N VAL A 106 11.25 7.54 -19.54
CA VAL A 106 11.22 7.06 -20.92
C VAL A 106 12.28 7.82 -21.72
N GLU A 107 13.32 7.11 -22.17
CA GLU A 107 14.39 7.70 -22.98
C GLU A 107 13.96 7.86 -24.43
N SER A 108 13.16 6.91 -24.96
CA SER A 108 12.65 6.95 -26.32
C SER A 108 11.38 6.11 -26.50
N GLY A 109 10.53 6.51 -27.44
CA GLY A 109 9.29 5.81 -27.77
C GLY A 109 8.10 6.21 -26.89
N GLU A 110 7.07 5.37 -26.91
CA GLU A 110 5.83 5.56 -26.15
C GLU A 110 5.52 4.29 -25.37
N VAL A 111 5.13 4.45 -24.11
CA VAL A 111 4.96 3.38 -23.16
C VAL A 111 3.56 3.44 -22.58
N LYS A 112 2.81 2.34 -22.66
CA LYS A 112 1.54 2.17 -21.97
C LYS A 112 1.81 1.54 -20.62
N TYR A 113 1.21 2.07 -19.56
CA TYR A 113 1.34 1.51 -18.24
C TYR A 113 -0.02 1.29 -17.58
N THR A 114 -0.04 0.31 -16.69
CA THR A 114 -1.11 0.10 -15.71
C THR A 114 -0.45 -0.19 -14.38
N TYR A 115 -0.81 0.58 -13.36
CA TYR A 115 -0.30 0.46 -12.01
C TYR A 115 -1.47 0.21 -11.05
N ASP A 116 -1.48 -0.97 -10.42
CA ASP A 116 -2.45 -1.41 -9.43
C ASP A 116 -1.77 -1.42 -8.05
N VAL A 117 -2.31 -0.67 -7.10
CA VAL A 117 -1.85 -0.63 -5.72
C VAL A 117 -2.95 -1.11 -4.81
N LYS A 118 -2.60 -2.02 -3.90
CA LYS A 118 -3.49 -2.56 -2.88
C LYS A 118 -2.89 -2.30 -1.51
N GLY A 119 -3.70 -1.72 -0.64
CA GLY A 119 -3.34 -1.45 0.74
C GLY A 119 -4.51 -1.62 1.69
N VAL A 120 -4.26 -1.30 2.95
CA VAL A 120 -5.23 -1.36 4.04
C VAL A 120 -5.14 -0.09 4.88
N ASP A 121 -6.28 0.29 5.41
CA ASP A 121 -6.47 1.38 6.34
C ASP A 121 -6.90 0.79 7.69
N TYR A 122 -6.38 1.34 8.78
CA TYR A 122 -6.71 0.94 10.16
C TYR A 122 -7.33 2.15 10.86
N PRO A 123 -8.58 2.05 11.36
CA PRO A 123 -9.29 3.15 12.03
C PRO A 123 -8.58 3.71 13.27
#